data_AF-A0A356TMU8-F1
#
_entry.id   AF-A0A356TMU8-F1
#
_cell.length_a   1.000
_cell.length_b   1.000
_cell.length_c   1.000
_cell.angle_alpha   90.00
_cell.angle_beta   90.00
_cell.angle_gamma   90.00
#
_symmetry.space_group_name_H-M   'P 1'
#
loop_
_entity.id
_entity.type
_entity.pdbx_description
1 polymer ?
#
loop_
_entity_poly.entity_id
_entity_poly.type
_entity_poly.pdbx_seq_one_letter_code
_entity_poly.pdbx_strand_id
1 'polypeptide(L)'
;MQRDLAVDESVDPALLDEAHAAGARVLVDAAGEPTIVGVVATRRALTVDPEGRVEHSVRSLKVTAEEEVLLRVPGAFVRAKAREIEVYGDRVLTRARTLAKVLAAMIKLN
;
A
#
# COMPACT_ATOMS: atom_id res chain seq x y z
N MET A 1 23.07 -19.02 19.61
CA MET A 1 24.19 -18.27 19.01
C MET A 1 23.59 -17.34 17.98
N GLN A 2 23.52 -16.04 18.28
CA GLN A 2 23.18 -15.02 17.30
C GLN A 2 24.45 -14.77 16.48
N ARG A 3 24.35 -14.86 15.16
CA ARG A 3 25.47 -14.66 14.24
C ARG A 3 25.10 -13.48 13.37
N ASP A 4 25.86 -12.41 13.46
CA ASP A 4 25.67 -11.23 12.63
C ASP A 4 26.12 -11.59 11.20
N LEU A 5 25.24 -11.35 10.23
CA LEU A 5 25.51 -11.59 8.81
C LEU A 5 25.85 -10.26 8.15
N ALA A 6 26.83 -10.27 7.24
CA ALA A 6 27.10 -9.12 6.39
C ALA A 6 25.95 -8.91 5.39
N VAL A 7 25.76 -7.66 4.96
CA VAL A 7 24.82 -7.29 3.92
C VAL A 7 25.64 -6.86 2.70
N ASP A 8 25.33 -7.41 1.53
CA ASP A 8 25.97 -7.01 0.29
C ASP A 8 25.68 -5.54 -0.02
N GLU A 9 26.66 -4.78 -0.51
CA GLU A 9 26.52 -3.34 -0.78
C GLU A 9 25.43 -3.01 -1.80
N SER A 10 25.02 -3.97 -2.63
CA SER A 10 23.94 -3.82 -3.60
C SER A 10 22.54 -3.94 -2.98
N VAL A 11 22.42 -4.40 -1.73
CA VAL A 11 21.15 -4.55 -1.02
C VAL A 11 20.84 -3.26 -0.27
N ASP A 12 19.77 -2.58 -0.67
CA ASP A 12 19.24 -1.44 0.07
C ASP A 12 18.83 -1.87 1.50
N PRO A 13 19.41 -1.28 2.56
CA PRO A 13 19.05 -1.59 3.94
C PRO A 13 17.56 -1.42 4.24
N ALA A 14 16.86 -0.48 3.58
CA ALA A 14 15.43 -0.26 3.78
C ALA A 14 14.60 -1.50 3.40
N LEU A 15 15.03 -2.27 2.39
CA LEU A 15 14.36 -3.52 2.00
C LEU A 15 14.49 -4.60 3.08
N LEU A 16 15.56 -4.59 3.86
CA LEU A 16 15.77 -5.52 4.97
C LEU A 16 14.88 -5.18 6.16
N ASP A 17 14.76 -3.88 6.48
CA ASP A 17 13.87 -3.40 7.53
C ASP A 17 12.40 -3.74 7.20
N GLU A 18 11.99 -3.52 5.96
CA GLU A 18 10.66 -3.90 5.47
C GLU A 18 10.44 -5.42 5.52
N ALA A 19 11.43 -6.20 5.07
CA ALA A 19 11.36 -7.66 5.12
C ALA A 19 11.26 -8.17 6.56
N HIS A 20 12.01 -7.57 7.49
CA HIS A 20 11.94 -7.91 8.91
C HIS A 20 10.57 -7.61 9.49
N ALA A 21 10.04 -6.40 9.25
CA ALA A 21 8.71 -5.98 9.71
C ALA A 21 7.59 -6.87 9.14
N ALA A 22 7.72 -7.31 7.88
CA ALA A 22 6.76 -8.17 7.21
C ALA A 22 6.89 -9.67 7.56
N GLY A 23 7.89 -10.06 8.37
CA GLY A 23 8.20 -11.47 8.65
C GLY A 23 8.65 -12.25 7.40
N ALA A 24 9.18 -11.55 6.40
CA ALA A 24 9.69 -12.13 5.18
C ALA A 24 11.04 -12.84 5.42
N ARG A 25 11.43 -13.70 4.47
CA ARG A 25 12.73 -14.39 4.50
C ARG A 25 13.74 -13.58 3.70
N VAL A 26 15.03 -13.79 3.95
CA VAL A 26 16.13 -13.21 3.15
C VAL A 26 16.85 -14.28 2.35
N LEU A 27 17.48 -13.89 1.25
CA LEU A 27 18.40 -14.73 0.49
C LEU A 27 19.81 -14.53 1.06
N VAL A 28 20.46 -15.64 1.37
CA VAL A 28 21.84 -15.65 1.86
C VAL A 28 22.70 -16.38 0.84
N ASP A 29 23.72 -15.70 0.33
CA ASP A 29 24.80 -16.39 -0.37
C ASP A 29 25.73 -17.02 0.67
N ALA A 30 25.89 -18.33 0.58
CA ALA A 30 26.71 -19.14 1.48
C ALA A 30 27.93 -19.75 0.78
N ALA A 31 28.23 -19.34 -0.47
CA ALA A 31 29.41 -19.81 -1.20
C ALA A 31 30.72 -19.32 -0.57
N GLY A 32 30.68 -18.19 0.14
CA GLY A 32 31.79 -17.61 0.90
C GLY A 32 31.40 -17.32 2.35
N GLU A 33 31.80 -16.14 2.85
CA GLU A 33 31.28 -15.65 4.11
C GLU A 33 29.77 -15.39 3.97
N PRO A 34 28.90 -15.97 4.83
CA PRO A 34 27.46 -15.85 4.69
C PRO A 34 27.00 -14.39 4.63
N THR A 35 26.46 -13.98 3.48
CA THR A 35 26.11 -12.59 3.18
C THR A 35 24.66 -12.52 2.70
N ILE A 36 23.91 -11.54 3.19
CA ILE A 36 22.56 -11.26 2.73
C ILE A 36 22.65 -10.57 1.36
N VAL A 37 22.08 -11.20 0.33
CA VAL A 37 22.11 -10.73 -1.07
C VAL A 37 20.73 -10.32 -1.60
N GLY A 38 19.70 -10.37 -0.75
CA GLY A 38 18.36 -9.90 -1.10
C GLY A 38 17.26 -10.42 -0.18
N VAL A 39 16.01 -10.13 -0.54
CA VAL A 39 14.81 -10.51 0.22
C VAL A 39 13.95 -11.49 -0.58
N VAL A 40 13.35 -12.47 0.10
CA VAL A 40 12.41 -13.43 -0.48
C VAL A 40 11.00 -12.84 -0.40
N ALA A 41 10.52 -12.33 -1.53
CA ALA A 41 9.13 -11.91 -1.67
C ALA A 41 8.21 -13.14 -1.81
N THR A 42 7.70 -13.66 -0.69
CA THR A 42 6.76 -14.81 -0.67
C THR A 42 5.29 -14.41 -0.91
N ARG A 43 5.00 -13.11 -0.89
CA ARG A 43 3.69 -12.52 -1.21
C ARG A 43 3.90 -11.36 -2.18
N ARG A 44 2.95 -11.15 -3.09
CA ARG A 44 2.99 -10.02 -4.04
C ARG A 44 2.81 -8.72 -3.25
N ALA A 45 3.89 -8.01 -2.97
CA ALA A 45 3.84 -6.66 -2.42
C ALA A 45 3.27 -5.70 -3.47
N LEU A 46 2.59 -4.64 -3.01
CA LEU A 46 2.44 -3.45 -3.83
C LEU A 46 3.84 -2.85 -3.96
N THR A 47 4.48 -2.97 -5.12
CA THR A 47 5.85 -2.51 -5.33
C THR A 47 5.83 -1.07 -5.82
N VAL A 48 6.62 -0.22 -5.18
CA VAL A 48 6.91 1.13 -5.67
C VAL A 48 8.08 1.01 -6.65
N ASP A 49 7.94 1.51 -7.88
CA ASP A 49 9.04 1.56 -8.85
C ASP A 49 10.07 2.66 -8.49
N PRO A 50 11.25 2.70 -9.14
CA PRO A 50 12.25 3.74 -8.89
C PRO A 50 11.75 5.18 -9.11
N GLU A 51 10.68 5.36 -9.91
CA GLU A 51 10.02 6.64 -10.16
C GLU A 51 8.91 6.96 -9.13
N GLY A 52 8.71 6.12 -8.12
CA GLY A 52 7.73 6.32 -7.05
C GLY A 52 6.31 5.89 -7.39
N ARG A 53 6.09 5.11 -8.45
CA ARG A 53 4.76 4.69 -8.91
C ARG A 53 4.34 3.36 -8.31
N VAL A 54 3.05 3.25 -8.03
CA VAL A 54 2.37 2.00 -7.64
C VAL A 54 1.32 1.67 -8.69
N GLU A 55 1.66 0.81 -9.65
CA GLU A 55 0.75 0.39 -10.72
C GLU A 55 0.41 -1.10 -10.62
N HIS A 56 -0.89 -1.40 -10.46
CA HIS A 56 -1.37 -2.78 -10.42
C HIS A 56 -2.66 -2.95 -11.21
N SER A 57 -2.68 -3.97 -12.08
CA SER A 57 -3.89 -4.48 -12.71
C SER A 57 -4.34 -5.74 -11.96
N VAL A 58 -5.45 -5.62 -11.22
CA VAL A 58 -6.00 -6.72 -10.42
C VAL A 58 -7.45 -6.97 -10.79
N ARG A 59 -7.87 -8.24 -10.70
CA ARG A 59 -9.28 -8.61 -10.89
C ARG A 59 -10.20 -8.00 -9.82
N SER A 60 -9.69 -7.82 -8.60
CA SER A 60 -10.43 -7.20 -7.49
C SER A 60 -9.44 -6.56 -6.50
N LEU A 61 -9.76 -5.36 -6.04
CA LEU A 61 -9.09 -4.67 -4.95
C LEU A 61 -10.08 -4.51 -3.79
N LYS A 62 -9.73 -4.99 -2.60
CA LYS A 62 -10.49 -4.79 -1.36
C LYS A 62 -9.56 -4.14 -0.35
N VAL A 63 -9.98 -2.98 0.16
CA VAL A 63 -9.25 -2.24 1.19
C VAL A 63 -10.09 -2.25 2.45
N THR A 64 -9.55 -2.82 3.53
CA THR A 64 -10.13 -2.74 4.87
C THR A 64 -9.14 -1.97 5.72
N ALA A 65 -9.57 -0.82 6.23
CA ALA A 65 -8.79 -0.02 7.16
C ALA A 65 -9.54 0.06 8.49
N GLU A 66 -8.80 0.10 9.59
CA GLU A 66 -9.38 0.19 10.94
C GLU A 66 -9.91 1.60 11.24
N GLU A 67 -9.23 2.63 10.73
CA GLU A 67 -9.53 4.03 11.03
C GLU A 67 -9.92 4.85 9.80
N GLU A 68 -9.08 4.84 8.76
CA GLU A 68 -9.22 5.75 7.62
C GLU A 68 -8.65 5.15 6.33
N VAL A 69 -9.29 5.45 5.19
CA VAL A 69 -8.70 5.36 3.86
C VAL A 69 -8.63 6.77 3.26
N LEU A 70 -7.42 7.24 2.94
CA LEU A 70 -7.20 8.54 2.31
C LEU A 70 -6.48 8.37 0.96
N LEU A 71 -7.13 8.84 -0.10
CA LEU A 71 -6.53 8.98 -1.43
C LEU A 71 -6.37 10.48 -1.70
N ARG A 72 -5.13 10.97 -1.74
CA ARG A 72 -4.84 12.40 -1.81
C ARG A 72 -3.84 12.70 -2.93
N VAL A 73 -4.08 13.83 -3.60
CA VAL A 73 -3.12 14.52 -4.46
C VAL A 73 -3.07 16.00 -4.03
N PRO A 74 -2.09 16.80 -4.51
CA PRO A 74 -2.13 18.24 -4.29
C PRO A 74 -3.47 18.83 -4.77
N GLY A 75 -4.20 19.50 -3.88
CA GLY A 75 -5.47 20.17 -4.19
C GLY A 75 -6.74 19.31 -4.24
N ALA A 76 -6.65 17.98 -4.08
CA ALA A 76 -7.84 17.11 -4.07
C ALA A 76 -7.67 15.86 -3.21
N PHE A 77 -8.76 15.36 -2.64
CA PHE A 77 -8.75 14.09 -1.92
C PHE A 77 -10.10 13.37 -1.91
N VAL A 78 -10.04 12.06 -1.66
CA VAL A 78 -11.17 11.22 -1.24
C VAL A 78 -10.78 10.57 0.08
N ARG A 79 -11.61 10.77 1.10
CA ARG A 79 -11.38 10.27 2.45
C ARG A 79 -12.58 9.44 2.90
N ALA A 80 -12.34 8.23 3.36
CA ALA A 80 -13.36 7.38 3.97
C ALA A 80 -13.00 7.11 5.43
N LYS A 81 -13.95 7.37 6.32
CA LYS A 81 -13.89 7.07 7.76
C LYS A 81 -15.09 6.19 8.15
N ALA A 82 -15.17 5.83 9.42
CA ALA A 82 -16.35 5.17 9.96
C ALA A 82 -17.62 5.97 9.60
N ARG A 83 -18.45 5.39 8.72
CA ARG A 83 -19.77 5.90 8.30
C ARG A 83 -19.75 7.19 7.46
N GLU A 84 -18.58 7.67 7.04
CA GLU A 84 -18.45 8.93 6.30
C GLU A 84 -17.53 8.77 5.08
N ILE A 85 -17.92 9.41 3.97
CA ILE A 85 -17.06 9.59 2.80
C ILE A 85 -17.05 11.09 2.47
N GLU A 86 -15.86 11.66 2.41
CA GLU A 86 -15.61 13.04 2.04
C GLU A 86 -14.85 13.10 0.72
N VAL A 87 -15.27 14.02 -0.15
CA VAL A 87 -14.65 14.27 -1.45
C VAL A 87 -14.41 15.77 -1.58
N TYR A 88 -13.16 16.16 -1.87
CA TYR A 88 -12.75 17.55 -2.01
C TYR A 88 -11.95 17.76 -3.29
N GLY A 89 -12.22 18.89 -3.96
CA GLY A 89 -11.48 19.39 -5.12
C GLY A 89 -12.28 20.47 -5.85
N ASP A 90 -11.63 21.24 -6.71
CA ASP A 90 -12.23 22.36 -7.45
C ASP A 90 -13.43 21.93 -8.32
N ARG A 91 -13.43 20.68 -8.78
CA ARG A 91 -14.49 20.09 -9.59
C ARG A 91 -14.65 18.61 -9.30
N VAL A 92 -15.83 18.22 -8.80
CA VAL A 92 -16.20 16.81 -8.58
C VAL A 92 -17.14 16.33 -9.70
N LEU A 93 -16.68 15.36 -10.50
CA LEU A 93 -17.47 14.75 -11.57
C LEU A 93 -18.02 13.39 -11.13
N THR A 94 -19.30 13.35 -10.76
CA THR A 94 -19.99 12.10 -10.41
C THR A 94 -20.88 11.62 -11.55
N ARG A 95 -20.80 10.35 -11.96
CA ARG A 95 -21.74 9.78 -12.95
C ARG A 95 -23.03 9.30 -12.26
N ALA A 96 -24.17 9.77 -12.78
CA ALA A 96 -25.48 9.82 -12.09
C ALA A 96 -26.14 8.47 -11.74
N ARG A 97 -25.72 7.33 -12.31
CA ARG A 97 -26.39 6.04 -12.04
C ARG A 97 -26.20 5.57 -10.57
N THR A 98 -25.23 6.13 -9.86
CA THR A 98 -24.94 5.82 -8.44
C THR A 98 -25.38 6.94 -7.49
N LEU A 99 -25.52 8.19 -7.97
CA LEU A 99 -25.87 9.36 -7.15
C LEU A 99 -27.25 9.25 -6.50
N ALA A 100 -28.22 8.65 -7.21
CA ALA A 100 -29.57 8.45 -6.71
C ALA A 100 -29.63 7.55 -5.46
N LYS A 101 -28.71 6.59 -5.31
CA LYS A 101 -28.67 5.71 -4.13
C LYS A 101 -28.12 6.44 -2.89
N VAL A 102 -27.13 7.32 -3.09
CA VAL A 102 -26.54 8.12 -2.01
C VAL A 102 -27.53 9.16 -1.50
N LEU A 103 -28.20 9.87 -2.42
CA LEU A 103 -29.22 10.86 -2.06
C LEU A 103 -30.45 10.23 -1.39
N ALA A 104 -30.91 9.06 -1.86
CA ALA A 104 -32.05 8.37 -1.25
C ALA A 104 -31.79 7.87 0.18
N ALA A 105 -30.53 7.56 0.53
CA ALA A 105 -30.16 7.17 1.88
C ALA A 105 -30.18 8.36 2.86
N MET A 106 -29.79 9.55 2.40
CA MET A 106 -29.84 10.78 3.20
C MET A 106 -31.27 11.27 3.44
N ILE A 107 -32.16 11.15 2.45
CA ILE A 107 -33.56 11.60 2.57
C ILE A 107 -34.36 10.77 3.59
N LYS A 108 -34.00 9.49 3.81
CA LYS A 108 -34.68 8.63 4.80
C LYS A 108 -34.29 8.93 6.27
N LEU A 109 -33.31 9.78 6.51
CA LEU A 109 -32.81 10.12 7.86
C LEU A 109 -33.29 11.48 8.38
N ASN A 110 -34.09 12.21 7.60
CA ASN A 110 -34.76 13.46 8.02
C ASN A 110 -36.27 13.25 8.18
#